data_AF-D7KXK2-F1
#
_entry.id   AF-D7KXK2-F1
#
_cell.length_a   1.000
_cell.length_b   1.000
_cell.length_c   1.000
_cell.angle_alpha   90.00
_cell.angle_beta   90.00
_cell.angle_gamma   90.00
#
_symmetry.space_group_name_H-M   'P 1'
#
loop_
_entity.id
_entity.type
_entity.pdbx_description
1 polymer ?
#
loop_
_entity_poly.entity_id
_entity_poly.type
_entity_poly.pdbx_seq_one_letter_code
_entity_poly.pdbx_strand_id
1 'polypeptide(L)' 'MASNKVSFFLILFLCVLSTADFGEAQNPTGRKCEDPNGVDKKAECYIYCNEQGFLGGSCQGYKNHYLCECYVG' A
#
# COMPACT_ATOMS: atom_id res chain seq x y z
N MET A 1 -13.09 -3.13 43.09
CA MET A 1 -12.45 -3.87 41.98
C MET A 1 -13.08 -3.40 40.66
N ALA A 2 -12.86 -2.14 40.28
CA ALA A 2 -13.55 -1.48 39.15
C ALA A 2 -12.57 -0.91 38.09
N SER A 3 -11.30 -1.34 38.14
CA SER A 3 -10.20 -0.69 37.42
C SER A 3 -9.73 -1.41 36.14
N ASN A 4 -10.24 -2.60 35.83
CA ASN A 4 -9.72 -3.43 34.73
C ASN A 4 -10.51 -3.35 33.42
N LYS A 5 -11.69 -2.72 33.40
CA LYS A 5 -12.58 -2.75 32.22
C LYS A 5 -12.24 -1.66 31.19
N VAL A 6 -11.72 -0.52 31.65
CA VAL A 6 -11.33 0.62 30.79
C VAL A 6 -10.00 0.35 30.08
N SER A 7 -9.07 -0.32 30.76
CA SER A 7 -7.73 -0.61 30.20
C SER A 7 -7.79 -1.56 29.00
N PHE A 8 -8.72 -2.53 29.00
CA PHE A 8 -8.90 -3.45 27.89
C PHE A 8 -9.39 -2.77 26.61
N PHE A 9 -10.27 -1.78 26.77
CA PHE A 9 -10.81 -1.02 25.63
C PHE A 9 -9.75 -0.14 24.97
N LEU A 10 -8.86 0.47 25.76
CA LEU A 10 -7.76 1.30 25.24
C LEU A 10 -6.74 0.47 24.45
N ILE A 11 -6.41 -0.74 24.90
CA ILE A 11 -5.48 -1.64 24.21
C ILE A 11 -6.07 -2.09 22.86
N LEU A 12 -7.36 -2.43 22.84
CA LEU A 12 -8.06 -2.78 21.60
C LEU A 12 -8.10 -1.61 20.61
N PHE A 13 -8.35 -0.38 21.09
CA PHE A 13 -8.37 0.80 20.24
C PHE A 13 -6.99 1.08 19.61
N LEU A 14 -5.92 0.98 20.39
CA LEU A 14 -4.55 1.17 19.91
C LEU A 14 -4.15 0.10 18.87
N CYS A 15 -4.51 -1.16 19.07
CA CYS A 15 -4.24 -2.21 18.09
C CYS A 15 -4.95 -1.98 16.75
N VAL A 16 -6.20 -1.49 16.75
CA VAL A 16 -6.95 -1.21 15.51
C VAL A 16 -6.36 -0.01 14.77
N LEU A 17 -5.91 1.03 15.48
CA LEU A 17 -5.20 2.16 14.88
C LEU A 17 -3.87 1.75 14.23
N SER A 18 -3.10 0.84 14.85
CA SER A 18 -1.85 0.34 14.26
C SER A 18 -2.02 -0.49 12.99
N THR A 19 -3.22 -1.03 12.73
CA THR A 19 -3.52 -1.76 11.47
C THR A 19 -4.01 -0.85 10.34
N ALA A 20 -4.32 0.42 10.63
CA ALA A 20 -4.78 1.38 9.63
C ALA A 20 -3.62 2.04 8.85
N ASP A 21 -2.37 1.84 9.28
CA ASP A 21 -1.17 2.36 8.63
C ASP A 21 -0.65 1.45 7.49
N PHE A 22 -1.51 0.59 6.94
CA PHE A 22 -1.18 -0.12 5.71
C PHE A 22 -1.39 0.81 4.51
N GLY A 23 -0.43 1.73 4.35
CA GLY A 23 -0.11 2.47 3.14
C GLY A 23 -1.25 3.29 2.55
N GLU A 24 -1.55 4.44 3.17
CA GLU A 24 -2.37 5.45 2.52
C GLU A 24 -1.70 5.97 1.23
N ALA A 25 -2.52 6.02 0.18
CA ALA A 25 -2.34 6.67 -1.11
C ALA A 25 -1.24 6.13 -2.05
N GLN A 26 -1.70 5.20 -2.89
CA GLN A 26 -1.26 4.91 -4.26
C GLN A 26 -0.96 6.22 -5.01
N ASN A 27 0.31 6.57 -5.20
CA ASN A 27 0.66 7.69 -6.08
C ASN A 27 0.62 7.17 -7.53
N PRO A 28 -0.35 7.57 -8.36
CA PRO A 28 -0.39 7.15 -9.76
C PRO A 28 0.77 7.83 -10.48
N THR A 29 1.78 7.04 -10.82
CA THR A 29 3.03 7.52 -11.39
C THR A 29 2.91 7.97 -12.85
N GLY A 30 1.78 7.63 -13.49
CA GLY A 30 1.57 7.80 -14.93
C GLY A 30 2.36 6.83 -15.80
N ARG A 31 3.23 5.99 -15.20
CA ARG A 31 3.98 4.95 -15.92
C ARG A 31 3.06 3.77 -16.23
N LYS A 32 2.96 3.42 -17.50
CA LYS A 32 2.21 2.23 -17.92
C LYS A 32 2.98 0.97 -17.56
N CYS A 33 2.25 -0.04 -17.10
CA CYS A 33 2.77 -1.40 -17.14
C CYS A 33 2.57 -1.97 -18.54
N GLU A 34 3.60 -2.61 -19.08
CA GLU A 34 3.51 -3.24 -20.40
C GLU A 34 2.65 -4.51 -20.38
N ASP A 35 2.35 -5.07 -19.20
CA ASP A 35 1.62 -6.32 -19.07
C ASP A 35 0.09 -6.14 -19.27
N PRO A 36 -0.53 -6.85 -20.22
CA PRO A 36 -1.96 -6.76 -20.48
C PRO A 36 -2.86 -7.41 -19.41
N ASN A 37 -2.27 -8.10 -18.43
CA ASN A 37 -2.98 -8.70 -17.30
C ASN A 37 -2.72 -7.94 -15.97
N GLY A 38 -2.00 -6.82 -16.01
CA GLY A 38 -1.72 -6.03 -14.81
C GLY A 38 -0.72 -6.68 -13.87
N VAL A 39 0.07 -7.64 -14.35
CA VAL A 39 1.14 -8.22 -13.55
C VAL A 39 2.36 -7.34 -13.67
N ASP A 40 2.98 -6.96 -12.54
CA ASP A 40 4.28 -6.30 -12.51
C ASP A 40 5.40 -7.29 -12.88
N LYS A 41 5.41 -7.71 -14.16
CA LYS A 41 6.42 -8.62 -14.69
C LYS A 41 7.78 -7.95 -14.59
N LYS A 42 8.76 -8.69 -14.08
CA LYS A 42 10.12 -8.21 -13.81
C LYS A 42 10.23 -7.12 -12.73
N ALA A 43 9.18 -6.91 -11.94
CA ALA A 43 9.18 -5.95 -10.84
C ALA A 43 9.52 -4.50 -11.28
N GLU A 44 9.05 -4.09 -12.46
CA GLU A 44 9.38 -2.78 -13.03
C GLU A 44 8.77 -1.63 -12.23
N CYS A 45 7.51 -1.78 -11.80
CA CYS A 45 6.85 -0.79 -10.94
C CYS A 45 7.49 -0.77 -9.56
N TYR A 46 7.86 -1.94 -9.02
CA TYR A 46 8.59 -2.03 -7.77
C TYR A 46 9.93 -1.27 -7.82
N ILE A 47 10.78 -1.55 -8.83
CA ILE A 47 12.08 -0.89 -8.99
C ILE A 47 11.90 0.61 -9.14
N TYR A 48 11.00 1.04 -10.04
CA TYR A 48 10.73 2.44 -10.31
C TYR A 48 10.29 3.23 -9.07
N CYS A 49 9.39 2.65 -8.27
CA CYS A 49 8.91 3.29 -7.04
C CYS A 49 10.01 3.30 -5.95
N ASN A 50 10.78 2.22 -5.83
CA ASN A 50 11.88 2.14 -4.88
C ASN A 50 13.00 3.16 -5.20
N GLU A 51 13.32 3.36 -6.48
CA GLU A 51 14.28 4.40 -6.92
C GLU A 51 13.84 5.83 -6.57
N GLN A 52 12.54 6.05 -6.39
CA GLN A 52 11.97 7.33 -5.96
C GLN A 52 11.84 7.47 -4.44
N GLY A 53 12.25 6.45 -3.69
CA GLY A 53 12.19 6.44 -2.22
C GLY A 53 10.85 5.99 -1.64
N PHE A 54 9.97 5.39 -2.45
CA PHE A 54 8.77 4.69 -1.94
C PHE A 54 9.15 3.30 -1.42
N LEU A 55 8.26 2.67 -0.62
CA LEU A 55 8.50 1.32 -0.09
C LEU A 55 8.46 0.22 -1.16
N GLY A 56 7.97 0.55 -2.35
CA GLY A 56 7.79 -0.34 -3.48
C GLY A 56 6.63 0.12 -4.33
N GLY A 57 6.25 -0.71 -5.29
CA GLY A 57 5.12 -0.43 -6.15
C GLY A 57 4.61 -1.69 -6.82
N SER A 58 3.43 -1.58 -7.42
CA SER A 58 2.85 -2.65 -8.22
C SER A 58 2.09 -2.08 -9.40
N CYS A 59 1.73 -3.00 -10.28
CA CYS A 59 0.93 -2.70 -11.44
C CYS A 59 -0.57 -2.82 -11.09
N GLN A 60 -1.29 -1.71 -11.16
CA GLN A 60 -2.69 -1.60 -10.72
C GLN A 60 -3.53 -0.94 -11.81
N GLY A 61 -4.82 -1.27 -11.85
CA GLY A 61 -5.76 -0.73 -12.84
C GLY A 61 -6.65 -1.79 -13.48
N TYR A 62 -7.11 -1.52 -14.70
CA TYR A 62 -8.01 -2.40 -15.45
C TYR A 62 -7.41 -2.75 -16.82
N LYS A 63 -8.00 -3.72 -17.52
CA LYS A 63 -7.48 -4.25 -18.80
C LYS A 63 -7.10 -3.13 -19.78
N ASN A 64 -5.85 -3.14 -20.26
CA ASN A 64 -5.21 -2.12 -21.12
C ASN A 64 -4.96 -0.74 -20.48
N HIS A 65 -5.28 -0.58 -19.21
CA HIS A 65 -5.14 0.65 -18.42
C HIS A 65 -4.47 0.34 -17.08
N TYR A 66 -3.35 -0.39 -17.13
CA TYR A 66 -2.55 -0.64 -15.95
C TYR A 66 -1.44 0.39 -15.82
N LEU A 67 -1.33 0.94 -14.61
CA LEU A 67 -0.35 1.95 -14.24
C LEU A 67 0.42 1.48 -13.02
N CYS A 68 1.67 1.91 -12.91
CA CYS A 68 2.44 1.70 -11.69
C CYS A 68 1.90 2.60 -10.58
N GLU A 69 1.59 1.99 -9.44
CA GLU A 69 1.24 2.66 -8.20
C GLU A 69 2.34 2.42 -7.18
N CYS A 70 2.84 3.50 -6.57
CA CYS A 70 3.84 3.43 -5.51
C CYS A 70 3.18 3.40 -4.13
N TYR A 71 3.76 2.60 -3.24
CA TYR A 71 3.31 2.47 -1.85
C TYR A 71 4.06 3.45 -0.96
N VAL A 72 3.31 4.34 -0.30
CA VAL A 72 3.81 5.21 0.77
C VAL A 72 3.72 4.43 2.08
N GLY A 73 4.68 4.63 2.98
CA GLY A 73 4.73 4.01 4.30
C GLY A 73 4.95 5.00 5.41
#